data_AF-A0A1M6Q0W2-F1
#
_entry.id   AF-A0A1M6Q0W2-F1
#
_cell.length_a   1.000
_cell.length_b   1.000
_cell.length_c   1.000
_cell.angle_alpha   90.00
_cell.angle_beta   90.00
_cell.angle_gamma   90.00
#
_symmetry.space_group_name_H-M   'P 1'
#
loop_
_entity.id
_entity.type
_entity.pdbx_description
1 polymer ?
#
loop_
_entity_poly.entity_id
_entity_poly.type
_entity_poly.pdbx_seq_one_letter_code
_entity_poly.pdbx_strand_id
1 'polypeptide(L)' 'MKQEASYQVRCQVTTAELQHGEVVSTRQTEHHLLTNTYEVTEVFSDLYAQFRGPRLLGLQILSICRCQSRQAVAA' A
#
# COMPACT_ATOMS: atom_id res chain seq x y z
N MET A 1 -5.14 -9.13 23.80
CA MET A 1 -4.11 -9.27 22.74
C MET A 1 -4.70 -8.72 21.45
N LYS A 2 -4.05 -7.75 20.79
CA LYS A 2 -4.49 -7.29 19.46
C LYS A 2 -4.22 -8.42 18.46
N GLN A 3 -5.22 -8.80 17.67
CA GLN A 3 -5.03 -9.77 16.59
C GLN A 3 -4.63 -9.02 15.33
N GLU A 4 -3.61 -9.52 14.63
CA GLU A 4 -3.28 -9.02 13.30
C GLU A 4 -4.45 -9.28 12.36
N ALA A 5 -4.81 -8.24 11.60
CA ALA A 5 -5.80 -8.30 10.55
C ALA A 5 -5.08 -8.21 9.20
N SER A 6 -5.58 -8.96 8.23
CA SER A 6 -5.09 -8.86 6.86
C SER A 6 -5.96 -7.86 6.09
N TYR A 7 -5.34 -7.03 5.27
CA TYR A 7 -5.99 -6.01 4.46
C TYR A 7 -5.54 -6.13 3.01
N GLN A 8 -6.51 -6.26 2.11
CA GLN A 8 -6.28 -6.09 0.68
C GLN A 8 -6.39 -4.60 0.34
N VAL A 9 -5.36 -4.06 -0.29
CA VAL A 9 -5.22 -2.65 -0.59
C VAL A 9 -5.02 -2.47 -2.07
N ARG A 10 -5.79 -1.56 -2.66
CA ARG A 10 -5.57 -1.06 -4.02
C ARG A 10 -5.04 0.34 -3.91
N CYS A 11 -3.87 0.62 -4.48
CA CYS A 11 -3.28 1.95 -4.47
C CYS A 11 -2.69 2.31 -5.83
N GLN A 12 -2.66 3.59 -6.12
CA GLN A 12 -1.93 4.15 -7.25
C GLN A 12 -0.67 4.83 -6.74
N VAL A 13 0.46 4.46 -7.31
CA VAL A 13 1.77 5.05 -7.02
C VAL A 13 2.19 5.89 -8.22
N THR A 14 2.50 7.15 -7.97
CA THR A 14 3.02 8.07 -8.98
C THR A 14 4.51 8.28 -8.72
N THR A 15 5.33 7.97 -9.72
CA THR A 15 6.79 8.14 -9.67
C THR A 15 7.28 9.12 -10.72
N ALA A 16 8.33 9.87 -10.40
CA ALA A 16 9.08 10.68 -11.34
C ALA A 16 9.99 9.81 -12.23
N GLU A 17 10.02 10.12 -13.52
CA GLU A 17 11.14 9.74 -14.38
C GLU A 17 12.10 10.92 -14.46
N LEU A 18 13.37 10.65 -14.16
CA LEU A 18 14.39 11.67 -14.02
C LEU A 18 15.37 11.63 -15.20
N GLN A 19 15.72 12.79 -15.72
CA GLN A 19 16.82 12.97 -16.66
C GLN A 19 17.68 14.13 -16.19
N HIS A 20 18.98 13.89 -15.98
CA HIS A 20 19.91 14.89 -15.42
C HIS A 20 19.46 15.52 -14.09
N GLY A 21 18.71 14.77 -13.26
CA GLY A 21 18.20 15.25 -11.98
C GLY A 21 16.89 16.03 -12.06
N GLU A 22 16.40 16.31 -13.27
CA GLU A 22 15.11 16.97 -13.51
C GLU A 22 14.01 15.95 -13.77
N VAL A 23 12.79 16.26 -13.32
CA VAL A 23 11.60 15.45 -13.61
C VAL A 23 11.17 15.73 -15.04
N VAL A 24 11.29 14.73 -15.91
CA VAL A 24 10.89 14.85 -17.33
C VAL A 24 9.54 14.20 -17.63
N SER A 25 9.11 13.26 -16.79
CA SER A 25 7.81 12.61 -16.91
C SER A 25 7.34 12.08 -15.56
N THR A 26 6.07 11.68 -15.50
CA THR A 26 5.53 10.92 -14.39
C THR A 26 4.95 9.61 -14.89
N ARG A 27 5.14 8.57 -14.09
CA ARG A 27 4.55 7.25 -14.31
C ARG A 27 3.60 6.93 -13.19
N GLN A 28 2.38 6.56 -13.53
CA GLN A 28 1.39 6.06 -12.59
C GLN A 28 1.27 4.56 -12.73
N THR A 29 1.37 3.84 -11.62
CA THR A 29 1.22 2.38 -11.58
C THR A 29 0.23 2.02 -10.49
N GLU A 30 -0.71 1.17 -10.83
CA GLU A 30 -1.66 0.63 -9.86
C GLU A 30 -1.11 -0.66 -9.24
N HIS A 31 -1.27 -0.79 -7.93
CA HIS A 31 -0.84 -1.93 -7.16
C HIS A 31 -2.01 -2.50 -6.36
N HIS A 32 -2.03 -3.83 -6.29
CA HIS A 32 -2.93 -4.59 -5.44
C HIS A 32 -2.06 -5.35 -4.46
N LEU A 33 -2.18 -5.03 -3.18
CA LEU A 33 -1.30 -5.50 -2.12
C LEU A 33 -2.10 -6.18 -1.03
N LEU A 34 -1.46 -7.11 -0.35
CA LEU A 34 -1.95 -7.67 0.90
C LEU A 34 -0.99 -7.21 2.00
N THR A 35 -1.50 -6.53 3.01
CA THR A 35 -0.72 -6.20 4.22
C THR A 35 -1.36 -6.79 5.47
N ASN A 36 -0.54 -7.15 6.45
CA ASN A 36 -0.97 -7.65 7.74
C ASN A 36 -0.59 -6.63 8.80
N THR A 37 -1.60 -6.04 9.43
CA THR A 37 -1.41 -5.00 10.45
C THR A 37 -2.52 -5.09 11.50
N TYR A 38 -2.27 -4.52 12.68
CA TYR A 38 -3.24 -4.49 13.77
C TYR A 38 -4.39 -3.52 13.49
N GLU A 39 -4.13 -2.41 12.81
CA GLU A 39 -5.10 -1.33 12.59
C GLU A 39 -5.06 -0.83 11.15
N VAL A 40 -6.22 -0.40 10.62
CA VAL A 40 -6.31 0.13 9.25
C VAL A 40 -5.43 1.37 9.04
N THR A 41 -5.17 2.13 10.10
CA THR A 41 -4.33 3.34 10.10
C THR A 41 -2.86 3.03 9.81
N GLU A 42 -2.39 1.85 10.19
CA GLU A 42 -1.02 1.39 9.97
C GLU A 42 -0.77 0.94 8.52
N VAL A 43 -1.83 0.68 7.73
CA VAL A 43 -1.74 0.35 6.29
C VAL A 43 -0.95 1.43 5.54
N PHE A 44 -1.17 2.71 5.85
CA PHE A 44 -0.44 3.81 5.21
C PHE A 44 1.06 3.72 5.46
N SER A 45 1.47 3.37 6.68
CA SER A 45 2.87 3.24 7.07
C SER A 45 3.55 2.10 6.29
N ASP A 46 2.86 0.97 6.14
CA ASP A 46 3.38 -0.18 5.36
C ASP A 46 3.54 0.18 3.89
N LEU A 47 2.51 0.79 3.30
CA LEU A 47 2.55 1.24 1.90
C LEU A 47 3.69 2.25 1.67
N TYR A 48 3.84 3.23 2.58
CA TYR A 48 4.92 4.18 2.50
C TYR A 48 6.29 3.50 2.63
N ALA A 49 6.44 2.57 3.57
CA ALA A 49 7.68 1.82 3.74
C ALA A 49 8.06 1.00 2.48
N GLN A 50 7.06 0.47 1.78
CA GLN A 50 7.23 -0.30 0.55
C GLN A 50 7.61 0.56 -0.66
N PHE A 51 6.99 1.74 -0.81
CA PHE A 51 7.16 2.57 -2.01
C PHE A 51 8.07 3.79 -1.83
N ARG A 52 8.51 4.09 -0.60
CA ARG A 52 9.38 5.23 -0.33
C ARG A 52 10.62 5.20 -1.23
N GLY A 53 10.96 6.37 -1.76
CA GLY A 53 12.14 6.53 -2.58
C GLY A 53 12.20 7.95 -3.15
N PRO A 54 13.37 8.34 -3.70
CA PRO A 54 13.60 9.69 -4.21
C PRO A 54 12.73 10.03 -5.42
N ARG A 55 12.12 9.03 -6.06
CA ARG A 55 11.22 9.20 -7.21
C ARG A 55 9.76 9.17 -6.82
N LEU A 56 9.40 8.91 -5.57
CA LEU A 56 8.00 8.87 -5.15
C LEU A 56 7.44 10.29 -5.16
N LEU A 57 6.45 10.55 -6.01
CA LEU A 57 5.75 11.82 -6.08
C LEU A 57 4.39 11.78 -5.40
N GLY A 58 3.76 10.60 -5.36
CA GLY A 58 2.46 10.44 -4.71
C GLY A 58 2.08 8.99 -4.49
N LEU A 59 1.34 8.76 -3.41
CA LEU A 59 0.70 7.50 -3.09
C LEU A 59 -0.76 7.78 -2.78
N GLN A 60 -1.65 7.20 -3.58
CA GLN A 60 -3.09 7.34 -3.40
C GLN A 60 -3.70 5.98 -3.12
N ILE A 61 -4.35 5.85 -1.98
CA ILE A 61 -5.15 4.66 -1.67
C ILE A 61 -6.48 4.77 -2.41
N LEU A 62 -6.79 3.76 -3.21
CA LEU A 62 -8.05 3.66 -3.96
C LEU A 62 -9.08 2.84 -3.18
N SER A 63 -8.65 1.80 -2.48
CA SER A 63 -9.50 1.01 -1.59
C SER A 63 -8.70 0.26 -0.54
N ILE A 64 -9.27 0.08 0.65
CA ILE A 64 -8.77 -0.85 1.68
C ILE A 64 -9.93 -1.75 2.08
N CYS A 65 -9.71 -3.06 2.00
CA CYS A 65 -10.66 -4.09 2.38
C CYS A 65 -10.04 -4.99 3.43
N ARG A 66 -10.66 -5.09 4.61
CA ARG A 66 -10.23 -6.07 5.62
C ARG A 66 -10.60 -7.47 5.14
N CYS A 67 -9.61 -8.35 5.02
CA CYS A 67 -9.82 -9.75 4.75
C CYS A 67 -10.25 -10.43 6.07
N GLN A 68 -11.44 -11.02 6.09
CA GLN A 68 -11.81 -11.90 7.19
C GLN A 68 -11.03 -13.20 7.02
N SER A 69 -10.10 -13.46 7.93
CA SER A 69 -9.62 -14.83 8.13
C SER A 69 -10.85 -15.66 8.51
N ARG A 70 -11.21 -16.63 7.66
CA ARG A 70 -12.11 -17.72 8.06
C ARG A 70 -11.46 -18.38 9.28
N GLN A 71 -11.86 -17.99 10.49
CA GLN A 71 -11.67 -18.85 11.64
C GLN A 71 -12.43 -20.13 11.28
N ALA A 72 -11.68 -21.20 11.02
CA ALA A 72 -12.24 -22.53 10.94
C ALA A 72 -12.94 -22.78 12.27
N VAL A 73 -14.26 -22.74 12.25
CA VAL A 73 -15.10 -23.29 13.31
C VAL A 73 -14.91 -24.80 13.21
N ALA A 74 -13.87 -25.32 13.87
CA ALA A 74 -13.79 -26.72 14.21
C ALA A 74 -14.58 -26.91 15.50
N ALA A 75 -15.79 -27.44 15.36
CA ALA A 75 -16.65 -27.92 16.44
C ALA A 75 -16.09 -29.22 17.03
#